data_AF-A0A1C2GRZ2-F1
#
_entry.id   AF-A0A1C2GRZ2-F1
#
_cell.length_a   1.000
_cell.length_b   1.000
_cell.length_c   1.000
_cell.angle_alpha   90.00
_cell.angle_beta   90.00
_cell.angle_gamma   90.00
#
_symmetry.space_group_name_H-M   'P 1'
#
loop_
_entity.id
_entity.type
_entity.pdbx_description
1 polymer ?
#
loop_
_entity_poly.entity_id
_entity_poly.type
_entity_poly.pdbx_seq_one_letter_code
_entity_poly.pdbx_strand_id
1 'polypeptide(L)'
;MEIKLPPRNPLINIDHLQWIKLVELLTENVFALNNRRLTQVENLFTEGGHYPAVYFRLTTLPENSDDQNKVEVSGFVFGFNNDWDDDVYIHPLSPQGFWEDWLVKNGINTTFNYHEVGIRKLYSFIDKEIKIWSTIDFAQKSDIPVEEWRILKAY
;
A
#
# COMPACT_ATOMS: atom_id res chain seq x y z
N MET A 1 28.88 -18.22 -16.47
CA MET A 1 28.64 -17.03 -15.64
C MET A 1 27.15 -16.75 -15.75
N GLU A 2 26.36 -17.16 -14.76
CA GLU A 2 24.93 -16.87 -14.76
C GLU A 2 24.75 -15.37 -14.54
N ILE A 3 24.09 -14.71 -15.50
CA ILE A 3 23.64 -13.34 -15.33
C ILE A 3 22.51 -13.42 -14.29
N LYS A 4 22.81 -13.09 -13.03
CA LYS A 4 21.77 -12.85 -12.03
C LYS A 4 20.98 -11.63 -12.49
N LEU A 5 19.80 -11.87 -13.07
CA LEU A 5 18.83 -10.82 -13.30
C LEU A 5 18.44 -10.24 -11.91
N PRO A 6 18.28 -8.91 -11.79
CA PRO A 6 17.80 -8.32 -10.54
C PRO A 6 16.45 -8.93 -10.15
N PRO A 7 16.16 -9.06 -8.85
CA PRO A 7 14.90 -9.63 -8.38
C PRO A 7 13.72 -8.86 -8.98
N ARG A 8 12.83 -9.58 -9.66
CA ARG A 8 11.65 -9.04 -10.32
C ARG A 8 10.63 -8.68 -9.23
N ASN A 9 10.25 -7.41 -9.13
CA ASN A 9 9.15 -6.97 -8.29
C ASN A 9 7.93 -6.74 -9.20
N PRO A 10 6.96 -7.68 -9.30
CA PRO A 10 5.80 -7.50 -10.19
C PRO A 10 4.93 -6.29 -9.80
N LEU A 11 5.04 -5.82 -8.55
CA LEU A 11 4.23 -4.72 -8.03
C LEU A 11 4.55 -3.38 -8.71
N ILE A 12 5.78 -3.20 -9.22
CA ILE A 12 6.19 -1.96 -9.91
C ILE A 12 5.51 -1.77 -11.27
N ASN A 13 4.89 -2.83 -11.81
CA ASN A 13 4.20 -2.81 -13.09
C ASN A 13 2.69 -2.54 -12.94
N ILE A 14 2.20 -2.47 -11.70
CA ILE A 14 0.80 -2.14 -11.41
C ILE A 14 0.65 -0.62 -11.52
N ASP A 15 -0.35 -0.20 -12.30
CA ASP A 15 -0.65 1.20 -12.59
C ASP A 15 -1.07 1.97 -11.34
N HIS A 16 -0.71 3.25 -11.29
CA HIS A 16 -1.08 4.16 -10.20
C HIS A 16 -2.59 4.22 -9.98
N LEU A 17 -3.41 4.17 -11.04
CA LEU A 17 -4.87 4.17 -10.90
C LEU A 17 -5.37 2.89 -10.22
N GLN A 18 -4.73 1.75 -10.49
CA GLN A 18 -5.08 0.50 -9.82
C GLN A 18 -4.72 0.56 -8.32
N TRP A 19 -3.59 1.18 -7.97
CA TRP A 19 -3.23 1.43 -6.58
C TRP A 19 -4.18 2.37 -5.86
N ILE A 20 -4.62 3.45 -6.53
CA ILE A 20 -5.62 4.37 -5.97
C ILE A 20 -6.93 3.63 -5.72
N LYS A 21 -7.41 2.82 -6.68
CA LYS A 21 -8.62 1.99 -6.50
C LYS A 21 -8.51 1.02 -5.33
N LEU A 22 -7.34 0.40 -5.10
CA LEU A 22 -7.11 -0.45 -3.94
C LEU A 22 -7.25 0.36 -2.64
N VAL A 23 -6.59 1.53 -2.57
CA VAL A 23 -6.68 2.41 -1.39
C VAL A 23 -8.12 2.83 -1.15
N GLU A 24 -8.85 3.27 -2.17
CA GLU A 24 -10.27 3.64 -2.06
C GLU A 24 -11.11 2.46 -1.57
N LEU A 25 -10.95 1.28 -2.15
CA LEU A 25 -11.64 0.04 -1.72
C LEU A 25 -11.39 -0.28 -0.25
N LEU A 26 -10.16 -0.08 0.23
CA LEU A 26 -9.77 -0.36 1.61
C LEU A 26 -10.22 0.72 2.62
N THR A 27 -10.47 1.94 2.16
CA THR A 27 -10.60 3.11 3.04
C THR A 27 -11.97 3.76 3.02
N GLU A 28 -12.77 3.56 1.97
CA GLU A 28 -14.06 4.24 1.74
C GLU A 28 -14.97 4.21 2.98
N ASN A 29 -15.12 3.05 3.62
CA ASN A 29 -15.94 2.92 4.81
C ASN A 29 -15.19 3.25 6.12
N VAL A 30 -13.87 3.07 6.15
CA VAL A 30 -13.07 3.26 7.36
C VAL A 30 -13.02 4.73 7.75
N PHE A 31 -12.71 5.62 6.81
CA PHE A 31 -12.56 7.03 7.14
C PHE A 31 -13.90 7.71 7.44
N ALA A 32 -14.95 7.36 6.69
CA ALA A 32 -16.30 7.85 6.96
C ALA A 32 -16.78 7.48 8.38
N LEU A 33 -16.55 6.25 8.84
CA LEU A 33 -16.94 5.80 10.19
C LEU A 33 -16.16 6.49 11.31
N ASN A 34 -14.95 6.97 11.02
CA ASN A 34 -14.07 7.61 12.00
C ASN A 34 -14.12 9.14 11.94
N ASN A 35 -15.07 9.74 11.19
CA ASN A 35 -15.14 11.19 10.92
C ASN A 35 -13.80 11.75 10.41
N ARG A 36 -13.17 11.01 9.50
CA ARG A 36 -11.90 11.41 8.88
C ARG A 36 -12.10 11.60 7.39
N ARG A 37 -11.39 12.59 6.85
CA ARG A 37 -11.25 12.83 5.43
C ARG A 37 -9.84 12.49 4.99
N LEU A 38 -9.71 11.62 3.99
CA LEU A 38 -8.45 11.36 3.30
C LEU A 38 -8.04 12.59 2.48
N THR A 39 -6.84 13.11 2.68
CA THR A 39 -6.31 14.29 1.99
C THR A 39 -5.15 13.96 1.07
N GLN A 40 -4.37 12.93 1.40
CA GLN A 40 -3.23 12.52 0.59
C GLN A 40 -2.99 11.02 0.70
N VAL A 41 -2.62 10.42 -0.43
CA VAL A 41 -2.17 9.05 -0.54
C VAL A 41 -0.78 9.07 -1.14
N GLU A 42 0.15 8.41 -0.47
CA GLU A 42 1.50 8.20 -0.94
C GLU A 42 1.84 6.72 -0.96
N ASN A 43 2.79 6.33 -1.81
CA ASN A 43 3.34 4.99 -1.81
C ASN A 43 4.88 4.96 -1.83
N LEU A 44 5.42 3.85 -1.36
CA LEU A 44 6.84 3.53 -1.36
C LEU A 44 6.98 2.09 -1.85
N PHE A 45 7.71 1.90 -2.95
CA PHE A 45 8.10 0.58 -3.42
C PHE A 45 9.41 0.20 -2.76
N THR A 46 9.53 -1.03 -2.25
CA THR A 46 10.79 -1.54 -1.74
C THR A 46 11.51 -2.43 -2.75
N GLU A 47 12.83 -2.57 -2.58
CA GLU A 47 13.63 -3.44 -3.44
C GLU A 47 13.12 -4.89 -3.39
N GLY A 48 13.18 -5.56 -4.54
CA GLY A 48 12.69 -6.92 -4.70
C GLY A 48 13.43 -7.94 -3.82
N GLY A 49 12.79 -9.07 -3.58
CA GLY A 49 13.30 -10.19 -2.80
C GLY A 49 12.28 -11.33 -2.85
N HIS A 50 12.30 -12.22 -1.85
CA HIS A 50 11.24 -13.23 -1.69
C HIS A 50 9.86 -12.57 -1.45
N TYR A 51 9.84 -11.38 -0.86
CA TYR A 51 8.62 -10.64 -0.48
C TYR A 51 8.68 -9.16 -0.92
N PRO A 52 8.51 -8.84 -2.21
CA PRO A 52 8.28 -7.46 -2.63
C PRO A 52 7.05 -6.86 -1.94
N ALA A 53 7.13 -5.56 -1.64
CA ALA A 53 6.07 -4.82 -0.96
C ALA A 53 5.90 -3.40 -1.51
N VAL A 54 4.67 -2.90 -1.38
CA VAL A 54 4.28 -1.50 -1.57
C VAL A 54 3.69 -1.01 -0.26
N TYR A 55 4.31 0.01 0.30
CA TYR A 55 3.84 0.67 1.51
C TYR A 55 2.98 1.85 1.10
N PHE A 56 1.85 2.02 1.77
CA PHE A 56 0.94 3.13 1.57
C PHE A 56 0.94 4.01 2.80
N ARG A 57 1.05 5.32 2.59
CA ARG A 57 0.91 6.35 3.62
C ARG A 57 -0.33 7.18 3.32
N LEU A 58 -1.20 7.29 4.31
CA LEU A 58 -2.51 7.91 4.20
C LEU A 58 -2.56 9.09 5.17
N THR A 59 -2.64 10.30 4.64
CA THR A 59 -2.82 11.52 5.42
C THR A 59 -4.30 11.83 5.53
N THR A 60 -4.79 12.03 6.74
CA THR A 60 -6.20 12.32 7.02
C THR A 60 -6.36 13.52 7.96
N LEU A 61 -7.50 14.18 7.84
CA LEU A 61 -7.94 15.26 8.72
C LEU A 61 -9.27 14.89 9.39
N PRO A 62 -9.51 15.30 10.65
CA PRO A 62 -10.83 15.18 11.26
C PRO A 62 -11.85 16.07 10.54
N GLU A 63 -13.05 15.56 10.33
CA GLU A 63 -14.15 16.34 9.72
C GLU A 63 -14.92 17.18 10.75
N ASN A 64 -14.98 16.74 12.01
CA ASN A 64 -15.89 17.29 13.01
C ASN A 64 -15.26 17.54 14.40
N SER A 65 -13.94 17.76 14.50
CA SER A 65 -13.29 18.06 15.79
C SER A 65 -12.96 19.55 15.95
N ASP A 66 -12.99 20.05 17.20
CA ASP A 66 -12.43 21.34 17.60
C ASP A 66 -10.89 21.41 17.37
N ASP A 67 -10.28 20.25 17.13
CA ASP A 67 -8.85 20.06 16.90
C ASP A 67 -8.59 19.83 15.40
N GLN A 68 -9.09 20.74 14.55
CA GLN A 68 -9.02 20.67 13.07
C GLN A 68 -7.58 20.59 12.51
N ASN A 69 -6.58 20.80 13.37
CA ASN A 69 -5.17 20.82 13.00
C ASN A 69 -4.44 19.50 13.27
N LYS A 70 -5.09 18.49 13.88
CA LYS A 70 -4.43 17.22 14.17
C LYS A 70 -4.39 16.33 12.94
N VAL A 71 -3.34 16.53 12.13
CA VAL A 71 -2.99 15.69 10.98
C VAL A 71 -2.66 14.29 11.47
N GLU A 72 -3.36 13.30 10.91
CA GLU A 72 -3.12 11.89 11.18
C GLU A 72 -2.55 11.21 9.96
N VAL A 73 -1.42 10.55 10.15
CA VAL A 73 -0.69 9.83 9.12
C VAL A 73 -0.69 8.36 9.51
N SER A 74 -1.42 7.58 8.73
CA SER A 74 -1.57 6.13 8.89
C SER A 74 -1.09 5.41 7.63
N GLY A 75 -1.26 4.10 7.58
CA GLY A 75 -0.91 3.36 6.38
C GLY A 75 -1.07 1.85 6.49
N PHE A 76 -0.85 1.19 5.37
CA PHE A 76 -0.80 -0.27 5.28
C PHE A 76 0.28 -0.69 4.28
N VAL A 77 0.74 -1.92 4.38
CA VAL A 77 1.60 -2.57 3.41
C VAL A 77 0.77 -3.55 2.59
N PHE A 78 0.97 -3.54 1.27
CA PHE A 78 0.56 -4.61 0.37
C PHE A 78 1.82 -5.34 -0.06
N GLY A 79 1.90 -6.66 0.12
CA GLY A 79 3.00 -7.41 -0.45
C GLY A 79 2.58 -8.73 -1.05
N PHE A 80 3.54 -9.31 -1.76
CA PHE A 80 3.34 -10.44 -2.64
C PHE A 80 4.51 -11.41 -2.46
N ASN A 81 4.20 -12.68 -2.26
CA ASN A 81 5.23 -13.71 -2.19
C ASN A 81 5.62 -14.13 -3.61
N ASN A 82 6.88 -13.91 -3.98
CA ASN A 82 7.40 -14.30 -5.30
C ASN A 82 7.68 -15.81 -5.39
N ASP A 83 7.83 -16.51 -4.27
CA ASP A 83 8.16 -17.93 -4.26
C ASP A 83 6.91 -18.82 -4.26
N TRP A 84 5.81 -18.32 -3.68
CA TRP A 84 4.57 -19.06 -3.47
C TRP A 84 3.47 -18.26 -4.18
N ASP A 85 3.06 -18.73 -5.35
CA ASP A 85 2.23 -18.00 -6.32
C ASP A 85 0.84 -17.55 -5.83
N ASP A 86 0.43 -17.81 -4.58
CA ASP A 86 -0.96 -17.62 -4.14
C ASP A 86 -1.15 -16.60 -3.00
N ASP A 87 -0.08 -16.05 -2.41
CA ASP A 87 -0.20 -15.26 -1.17
C ASP A 87 0.07 -13.76 -1.37
N VAL A 88 -1.01 -12.98 -1.26
CA VAL A 88 -0.98 -11.54 -1.04
C VAL A 88 -1.22 -11.24 0.45
N TYR A 89 -0.47 -10.31 1.01
CA TYR A 89 -0.68 -9.84 2.39
C TYR A 89 -0.98 -8.36 2.43
N ILE A 90 -1.98 -7.99 3.23
CA ILE A 90 -2.31 -6.60 3.53
C ILE A 90 -2.32 -6.44 5.03
N HIS A 91 -1.41 -5.60 5.54
CA HIS A 91 -1.28 -5.37 6.98
C HIS A 91 -1.20 -3.88 7.29
N PRO A 92 -1.87 -3.41 8.35
CA PRO A 92 -1.69 -2.04 8.80
C PRO A 92 -0.25 -1.81 9.28
N LEU A 93 0.29 -0.64 8.98
CA LEU A 93 1.56 -0.19 9.52
C LEU A 93 1.35 0.10 11.01
N SER A 94 1.90 -0.76 11.86
CA SER A 94 1.68 -0.70 13.30
C SER A 94 2.96 -0.98 14.08
N PRO A 95 3.08 -0.49 15.32
CA PRO A 95 4.22 -0.77 16.20
C PRO A 95 4.42 -2.26 16.49
N GLN A 96 3.36 -3.07 16.31
CA GLN A 96 3.38 -4.49 16.58
C GLN A 96 4.35 -5.18 15.60
N GLY A 97 5.41 -5.79 16.12
CA GLY A 97 6.41 -6.48 15.30
C GLY A 97 7.75 -5.77 15.12
N PHE A 98 8.12 -4.81 16.00
CA PHE A 98 9.43 -4.13 16.08
C PHE A 98 9.70 -3.02 15.04
N TRP A 99 8.67 -2.28 14.63
CA TRP A 99 8.76 -1.30 13.53
C TRP A 99 8.71 0.16 13.99
N GLU A 100 8.73 0.43 15.30
CA GLU A 100 8.52 1.76 15.87
C GLU A 100 9.45 2.83 15.28
N ASP A 101 10.76 2.57 15.24
CA ASP A 101 11.73 3.51 14.67
C ASP A 101 11.48 3.79 13.19
N TRP A 102 11.10 2.77 12.43
CA TRP A 102 10.78 2.91 11.01
C TRP A 102 9.50 3.74 10.82
N LEU A 103 8.47 3.49 11.61
CA LEU A 103 7.21 4.24 11.56
C LEU A 103 7.43 5.73 11.85
N VAL A 104 8.17 6.03 12.92
CA VAL A 104 8.54 7.40 13.31
C VAL A 104 9.34 8.07 12.20
N LYS A 105 10.37 7.40 11.66
CA LYS A 105 11.20 7.91 10.56
C LYS A 105 10.38 8.22 9.30
N ASN A 106 9.31 7.46 9.05
CA ASN A 106 8.43 7.63 7.89
C ASN A 106 7.20 8.51 8.16
N GLY A 107 7.14 9.13 9.35
CA GLY A 107 6.08 10.07 9.72
C GLY A 107 4.74 9.42 10.03
N ILE A 108 4.69 8.10 10.22
CA ILE A 108 3.47 7.37 10.60
C ILE A 108 3.22 7.61 12.09
N ASN A 109 2.10 8.24 12.42
CA ASN A 109 1.78 8.66 13.79
C ASN A 109 0.50 8.02 14.36
N THR A 110 -0.21 7.24 13.55
CA THR A 110 -1.40 6.51 13.95
C THR A 110 -1.49 5.18 13.19
N THR A 111 -2.17 4.18 13.78
CA THR A 111 -2.37 2.88 13.13
C THR A 111 -3.64 2.92 12.28
N PHE A 112 -3.54 2.42 11.05
CA PHE A 112 -4.72 2.24 10.21
C PHE A 112 -5.58 1.10 10.78
N ASN A 113 -6.74 1.42 11.32
CA ASN A 113 -7.71 0.41 11.73
C ASN A 113 -8.47 -0.05 10.48
N TYR A 114 -8.04 -1.15 9.87
CA TYR A 114 -8.83 -1.76 8.81
C TYR A 114 -10.16 -2.24 9.41
N HIS A 115 -11.28 -1.85 8.80
CA HIS A 115 -12.50 -2.62 8.93
C HIS A 115 -12.48 -3.71 7.87
N GLU A 116 -13.17 -4.82 8.14
CA GLU A 116 -13.28 -5.95 7.22
C GLU A 116 -13.88 -5.49 5.88
N VAL A 117 -13.01 -5.08 4.97
CA VAL A 117 -13.34 -5.03 3.55
C VAL A 117 -13.71 -6.46 3.22
N GLY A 118 -14.93 -6.66 2.71
CA GLY A 118 -15.40 -8.02 2.43
C GLY A 118 -14.36 -8.77 1.62
N ILE A 119 -13.74 -9.79 2.22
CA ILE A 119 -12.56 -10.50 1.70
C ILE A 119 -12.78 -10.93 0.23
N ARG A 120 -14.01 -11.32 -0.11
CA ARG A 120 -14.42 -11.66 -1.49
C ARG A 120 -14.27 -10.50 -2.48
N LYS A 121 -14.62 -9.26 -2.10
CA LYS A 121 -14.46 -8.07 -2.94
C LYS A 121 -12.98 -7.76 -3.18
N LEU A 122 -12.17 -7.86 -2.13
CA LEU A 122 -10.72 -7.67 -2.22
C LEU A 122 -10.07 -8.69 -3.17
N TYR A 123 -10.30 -9.98 -2.95
CA TYR A 123 -9.78 -11.02 -3.85
C TYR A 123 -10.28 -10.85 -5.29
N SER A 124 -11.57 -10.53 -5.50
CA SER A 124 -12.08 -10.29 -6.85
C SER A 124 -11.45 -9.06 -7.52
N PHE A 125 -11.06 -8.04 -6.76
CA PHE A 125 -10.37 -6.87 -7.29
C PHE A 125 -8.93 -7.22 -7.67
N ILE A 126 -8.21 -7.93 -6.80
CA ILE A 126 -6.82 -8.34 -7.06
C ILE A 126 -6.75 -9.25 -8.30
N ASP A 127 -7.67 -10.21 -8.42
CA ASP A 127 -7.72 -11.13 -9.56
C ASP A 127 -8.08 -10.42 -10.88
N LYS A 128 -9.14 -9.60 -10.89
CA LYS A 128 -9.69 -9.03 -12.13
C LYS A 128 -9.05 -7.73 -12.58
N GLU A 129 -8.70 -6.87 -11.64
CA GLU A 129 -8.17 -5.54 -11.93
C GLU A 129 -6.64 -5.53 -11.85
N ILE A 130 -6.05 -5.96 -10.74
CA ILE A 130 -4.59 -5.95 -10.55
C ILE A 130 -3.91 -7.01 -11.42
N LYS A 131 -4.52 -8.21 -11.51
CA LYS A 131 -4.00 -9.36 -12.27
C LYS A 131 -2.58 -9.75 -11.87
N ILE A 132 -2.28 -9.68 -10.57
CA ILE A 132 -0.93 -9.93 -10.03
C ILE A 132 -0.41 -11.34 -10.36
N TRP A 133 -1.33 -12.30 -10.49
CA TRP A 133 -1.05 -13.71 -10.85
C TRP A 133 -1.07 -13.99 -12.35
N SER A 134 -1.40 -13.00 -13.19
CA SER A 134 -1.38 -13.22 -14.63
C SER A 134 0.07 -13.38 -15.09
N THR A 135 0.33 -14.41 -15.88
CA THR A 135 1.67 -14.81 -16.38
C THR A 135 2.25 -13.83 -17.41
N ILE A 136 2.00 -12.53 -17.27
CA ILE A 136 2.51 -11.50 -18.17
C ILE A 136 4.02 -11.42 -17.96
N ASP A 137 4.75 -11.49 -19.06
CA ASP A 137 6.20 -11.32 -19.08
C ASP A 137 6.51 -9.92 -18.52
N PHE A 138 6.91 -9.84 -17.24
CA PHE A 138 7.23 -8.61 -16.51
C PHE A 138 8.55 -7.98 -17.00
N ALA A 139 8.78 -7.97 -18.31
CA ALA A 139 10.01 -7.57 -18.97
C ALA A 139 10.20 -6.05 -19.06
N GLN A 140 9.29 -5.25 -18.50
CA GLN A 140 9.48 -3.80 -18.44
C GLN A 140 10.22 -3.41 -17.18
N LYS A 141 11.43 -2.87 -17.38
CA LYS A 141 12.13 -2.11 -16.36
C LYS A 141 11.27 -0.90 -16.05
N SER A 142 10.75 -0.83 -14.84
CA SER A 142 10.00 0.34 -14.38
C SER A 142 10.98 1.45 -14.01
N ASP A 143 10.77 2.66 -14.54
CA ASP A 143 11.51 3.87 -14.15
C ASP A 143 11.03 4.44 -12.82
N ILE A 144 10.31 3.65 -12.02
CA ILE A 144 9.86 4.02 -10.68
C ILE A 144 11.07 3.90 -9.73
N PRO A 145 11.60 5.02 -9.18
CA PRO A 145 12.51 4.98 -8.04
C PRO A 145 12.03 4.04 -6.92
N VAL A 146 12.95 3.30 -6.33
CA VAL A 146 12.70 2.39 -5.21
C VAL A 146 13.18 3.09 -3.94
N GLU A 147 12.58 2.76 -2.79
CA GLU A 147 12.91 3.36 -1.48
C GLU A 147 12.66 4.88 -1.39
N GLU A 148 11.79 5.43 -2.23
CA GLU A 148 11.34 6.82 -2.17
C GLU A 148 9.80 6.95 -2.12
N TRP A 149 9.29 7.74 -1.16
CA TRP A 149 7.88 8.06 -1.05
C TRP A 149 7.40 8.92 -2.21
N ARG A 150 6.23 8.60 -2.75
CA ARG A 150 5.58 9.37 -3.82
C ARG A 150 4.14 9.64 -3.55
N ILE A 151 3.70 10.83 -3.93
CA ILE A 151 2.28 11.18 -3.96
C ILE A 151 1.60 10.42 -5.10
N LEU A 152 0.67 9.55 -4.75
CA LEU A 152 -0.25 8.91 -5.70
C LEU A 152 -1.44 9.82 -6.00
N LYS A 153 -2.01 10.45 -4.97
CA LYS A 153 -3.19 11.31 -5.08
C LYS A 153 -3.28 12.30 -3.93
N ALA A 154 -3.63 13.54 -4.25
CA ALA A 154 -4.08 14.56 -3.29
C ALA A 154 -5.58 14.83 -3.55
N TYR A 155 -6.36 15.01 -2.48
CA TYR A 155 -7.82 15.17 -2.50
C TYR A 155 -8.25 16.60 -2.18
#